data_AF-A0A1F7LYE6-F1
#
_entry.id   AF-A0A1F7LYE6-F1
#
_cell.length_a   1.000
_cell.length_b   1.000
_cell.length_c   1.000
_cell.angle_alpha   90.00
_cell.angle_beta   90.00
_cell.angle_gamma   90.00
#
_symmetry.space_group_name_H-M   'P 1'
#
loop_
_entity.id
_entity.type
_entity.pdbx_description
1 polymer ?
#
loop_
_entity_poly.entity_id
_entity_poly.type
_entity_poly.pdbx_seq_one_letter_code
_entity_poly.pdbx_strand_id
1 'polypeptide(L)'
;MREVWLFGSLARGSATPRSDADLLIVVDEDARRPMDRLPDFASFLEGLGRPADLIVLTEAEWRAREGTALRREVVTRGIRLHPPA
;
A
#
# COMPACT_ATOMS: atom_id res chain seq x y z
N MET A 1 -8.67 -4.14 8.57
CA MET A 1 -7.35 -3.82 7.97
C MET A 1 -6.36 -4.73 8.64
N ARG A 2 -5.55 -5.44 7.85
CA ARG A 2 -4.64 -6.47 8.34
C ARG A 2 -3.20 -5.97 8.37
N GLU A 3 -2.73 -5.38 7.27
CA GLU A 3 -1.33 -4.93 7.17
C GLU A 3 -1.22 -3.66 6.33
N VAL A 4 -0.24 -2.81 6.62
CA VAL A 4 0.06 -1.60 5.84
C VAL A 4 1.55 -1.50 5.55
N TRP A 5 1.88 -1.19 4.31
CA TRP A 5 3.23 -0.98 3.82
C TRP A 5 3.39 0.36 3.12
N LEU A 6 4.50 1.02 3.39
CA LEU A 6 5.05 2.08 2.54
C LEU A 6 6.07 1.45 1.59
N PHE A 7 5.98 1.75 0.30
CA PHE A 7 6.97 1.31 -0.69
C PHE A 7 7.41 2.48 -1.59
N GLY A 8 8.05 2.17 -2.71
CA GLY A 8 8.47 3.18 -3.67
C GLY A 8 9.57 4.10 -3.14
N SER A 9 9.56 5.35 -3.62
CA SER A 9 10.67 6.28 -3.44
C SER A 9 10.90 6.69 -1.98
N LEU A 10 9.82 6.81 -1.18
CA LEU A 10 9.91 7.14 0.24
C LEU A 10 10.55 6.00 1.04
N ALA A 11 10.16 4.75 0.77
CA ALA A 11 10.76 3.60 1.44
C ALA A 11 12.24 3.41 1.07
N ARG A 12 12.63 3.77 -0.16
CA ARG A 12 14.01 3.69 -0.65
C ARG A 12 14.91 4.85 -0.18
N GLY A 13 14.34 5.90 0.42
CA GLY A 13 15.08 7.12 0.78
C GLY A 13 15.50 7.98 -0.43
N SER A 14 14.94 7.71 -1.61
CA SER A 14 15.25 8.45 -2.85
C SER A 14 14.13 9.43 -3.25
N ALA A 15 13.21 9.73 -2.33
CA ALA A 15 12.09 10.63 -2.57
C ALA A 15 12.55 12.08 -2.69
N THR A 16 11.81 12.84 -3.49
CA THR A 16 11.95 14.29 -3.65
C THR A 16 10.77 15.00 -2.96
N PRO A 17 10.79 16.33 -2.79
CA PRO A 17 9.64 17.07 -2.24
C PRO A 17 8.34 16.91 -3.05
N ARG A 18 8.42 16.47 -4.31
CA ARG A 18 7.26 16.20 -5.18
C ARG A 18 6.85 14.73 -5.23
N SER A 19 7.55 13.85 -4.51
CA SER A 19 7.27 12.42 -4.55
C SER A 19 6.00 12.09 -3.76
N ASP A 20 5.20 11.21 -4.34
CA ASP A 20 3.98 10.70 -3.73
C ASP A 20 4.32 9.60 -2.71
N ALA A 21 3.37 9.32 -1.81
CA ALA A 21 3.46 8.22 -0.88
C ALA A 21 2.78 6.97 -1.44
N ASP A 22 3.59 5.99 -1.87
CA ASP A 22 3.11 4.70 -2.34
C ASP A 22 2.76 3.78 -1.16
N LEU A 23 1.46 3.50 -0.98
CA LEU A 23 0.95 2.72 0.14
C LEU A 23 0.22 1.47 -0.35
N LEU A 24 0.56 0.33 0.26
CA LEU A 24 -0.18 -0.92 0.11
C LEU A 24 -0.93 -1.21 1.41
N ILE A 25 -2.24 -1.39 1.30
CA ILE A 25 -3.12 -1.80 2.39
C ILE A 25 -3.63 -3.20 2.08
N VAL A 26 -3.42 -4.12 3.02
CA VAL A 26 -3.95 -5.49 2.95
C VAL A 26 -5.12 -5.60 3.91
N VAL A 27 -6.28 -5.99 3.39
CA VAL A 27 -7.50 -6.30 4.16
C VAL A 27 -7.76 -7.80 4.14
N ASP A 28 -8.60 -8.31 5.04
CA ASP A 28 -8.89 -9.74 5.12
C ASP A 28 -9.66 -10.20 3.87
N GLU A 29 -10.91 -9.78 3.74
CA GLU A 29 -11.79 -10.13 2.62
C GLU A 29 -12.59 -8.91 2.16
N ASP A 30 -12.77 -8.78 0.85
CA ASP A 30 -13.62 -7.76 0.24
C ASP A 30 -13.97 -8.18 -1.20
N ALA A 31 -15.27 -8.26 -1.50
CA ALA A 31 -15.77 -8.70 -2.80
C ALA A 31 -15.73 -7.60 -3.89
N ARG A 32 -15.54 -6.33 -3.51
CA ARG A 32 -15.39 -5.22 -4.46
C ARG A 32 -14.07 -5.33 -5.20
N ARG A 33 -13.94 -4.69 -6.36
CA ARG A 33 -12.64 -4.62 -7.06
C ARG A 33 -11.69 -3.69 -6.30
N PRO A 34 -10.36 -3.87 -6.40
CA PRO A 34 -9.38 -3.03 -5.70
C PRO A 34 -9.65 -1.52 -5.81
N MET A 35 -9.98 -1.01 -7.01
CA MET A 35 -10.26 0.40 -7.24
C MET A 35 -11.47 0.92 -6.45
N ASP A 36 -12.51 0.09 -6.29
CA ASP A 36 -13.75 0.46 -5.62
C ASP A 36 -13.59 0.50 -4.08
N ARG A 37 -12.43 0.05 -3.57
CA ARG A 37 -12.07 0.06 -2.14
C ARG A 37 -11.30 1.31 -1.73
N LEU A 38 -10.66 2.01 -2.68
CA LEU A 38 -9.82 3.19 -2.42
C LEU A 38 -10.54 4.29 -1.62
N PRO A 39 -11.82 4.65 -1.91
CA PRO A 39 -12.50 5.73 -1.20
C PRO A 39 -12.57 5.55 0.31
N ASP A 40 -12.68 4.30 0.78
CA ASP A 40 -12.75 3.97 2.21
C ASP A 40 -11.45 4.33 2.94
N PHE A 41 -10.34 4.35 2.22
CA PHE A 41 -9.02 4.63 2.78
C PHE A 41 -8.50 6.03 2.46
N ALA A 42 -9.02 6.66 1.40
CA ALA A 42 -8.61 7.99 0.98
C ALA A 42 -8.81 9.04 2.09
N SER A 43 -9.90 8.94 2.85
CA SER A 43 -10.18 9.84 3.97
C SER A 43 -9.13 9.79 5.08
N PHE A 44 -8.48 8.65 5.32
CA PHE A 44 -7.40 8.54 6.31
C PHE A 44 -6.10 9.23 5.87
N LEU A 45 -5.97 9.56 4.59
CA LEU A 45 -4.81 10.25 4.04
C LEU A 45 -5.00 11.75 3.96
N GLU A 46 -6.19 12.26 4.30
CA GLU A 46 -6.43 13.68 4.45
C GLU A 46 -5.46 14.24 5.52
N GLY A 47 -4.68 15.25 5.12
CA GLY A 47 -3.69 15.88 6.01
C GLY A 47 -2.28 15.28 5.98
N LEU A 48 -2.01 14.26 5.16
CA LEU A 48 -0.65 13.70 4.99
C LEU A 48 0.37 14.74 4.44
N GLY A 49 -0.10 15.86 3.90
CA GLY A 49 0.74 16.95 3.40
C GLY A 49 1.48 16.63 2.10
N ARG A 50 1.18 15.48 1.49
CA ARG A 50 1.68 15.03 0.19
C ARG A 50 0.64 14.12 -0.48
N PRO A 51 0.67 14.00 -1.82
CA PRO A 51 -0.18 13.03 -2.50
C PRO A 51 0.22 11.61 -2.13
N ALA A 52 -0.74 10.69 -2.24
CA ALA A 52 -0.54 9.30 -1.90
C ALA A 52 -1.24 8.41 -2.92
N ASP A 53 -0.52 7.39 -3.37
CA ASP A 53 -1.01 6.37 -4.27
C ASP A 53 -1.35 5.12 -3.46
N LEU A 54 -2.62 4.73 -3.51
CA LEU A 54 -3.17 3.63 -2.73
C LEU A 54 -3.36 2.38 -3.57
N ILE A 55 -2.81 1.27 -3.08
CA ILE A 55 -3.14 -0.07 -3.53
C ILE A 55 -3.85 -0.80 -2.39
N VAL A 56 -5.12 -1.18 -2.58
CA VAL A 56 -5.91 -1.90 -1.57
C VAL A 56 -6.20 -3.32 -2.07
N LEU A 57 -5.59 -4.31 -1.43
CA LEU A 57 -5.72 -5.73 -1.78
C LEU A 57 -6.29 -6.54 -0.63
N THR A 58 -7.04 -7.60 -0.95
CA THR A 58 -7.33 -8.65 0.03
C THR A 58 -6.07 -9.48 0.30
N GLU A 59 -6.08 -10.24 1.39
CA GLU A 59 -4.99 -11.18 1.68
C GLU A 59 -4.79 -12.17 0.53
N ALA A 60 -5.90 -12.69 -0.03
CA ALA A 60 -5.86 -13.60 -1.16
C ALA A 60 -5.22 -12.96 -2.41
N GLU A 61 -5.61 -11.73 -2.76
CA GLU A 61 -5.03 -11.00 -3.88
C GLU A 61 -3.55 -10.66 -3.64
N TRP A 62 -3.18 -10.35 -2.40
CA TRP A 62 -1.80 -10.06 -2.04
C TRP A 62 -0.90 -11.29 -2.14
N ARG A 63 -1.38 -12.44 -1.66
CA ARG A 63 -0.72 -13.74 -1.83
C ARG A 63 -0.65 -14.16 -3.30
N ALA A 64 -1.68 -13.88 -4.10
CA ALA A 64 -1.68 -14.19 -5.53
C ALA A 64 -0.61 -13.42 -6.33
N ARG A 65 -0.04 -12.36 -5.75
CA ARG A 65 1.04 -11.56 -6.36
C ARG A 65 2.45 -12.09 -6.10
N GLU A 66 2.59 -13.27 -5.50
CA GLU A 66 3.89 -13.90 -5.34
C GLU A 66 4.66 -13.97 -6.67
N GLY A 67 5.96 -13.66 -6.61
CA GLY A 67 6.83 -13.61 -7.80
C GLY A 67 6.69 -12.36 -8.69
N THR A 68 5.70 -11.48 -8.46
CA THR A 68 5.56 -10.22 -9.21
C THR A 68 6.61 -9.17 -8.79
N ALA A 69 6.86 -8.19 -9.67
CA ALA A 69 7.76 -7.08 -9.37
C ALA A 69 7.28 -6.26 -8.16
N LEU A 70 5.97 -5.98 -8.08
CA LEU A 70 5.37 -5.28 -6.95
C LEU A 70 5.60 -6.03 -5.63
N ARG A 71 5.36 -7.35 -5.61
CA ARG A 71 5.59 -8.17 -4.41
C ARG A 71 7.05 -8.11 -3.96
N ARG A 72 8.00 -8.30 -4.89
CA ARG A 72 9.43 -8.19 -4.59
C ARG A 72 9.79 -6.81 -4.06
N GLU A 73 9.28 -5.76 -4.67
CA GLU A 73 9.55 -4.40 -4.24
C GLU A 73 9.09 -4.15 -2.79
N VAL A 74 7.82 -4.45 -2.49
CA VAL A 74 7.25 -4.20 -1.16
C VAL A 74 7.93 -5.06 -0.10
N VAL A 75 8.15 -6.35 -0.36
CA VAL A 75 8.72 -7.26 0.64
C VAL A 75 10.21 -6.98 0.90
N THR A 76 10.97 -6.64 -0.14
CA THR A 76 12.42 -6.43 0.01
C THR A 76 12.79 -5.01 0.44
N ARG A 77 12.03 -4.00 0.00
CA ARG A 77 12.38 -2.58 0.21
C ARG A 77 11.30 -1.77 0.92
N GLY A 78 10.11 -2.32 1.11
CA GLY A 78 9.02 -1.63 1.79
C GLY A 78 9.27 -1.53 3.29
N ILE A 79 8.69 -0.49 3.88
CA ILE A 79 8.63 -0.28 5.32
C ILE A 79 7.24 -0.73 5.78
N ARG A 80 7.19 -1.71 6.68
CA ARG A 80 5.95 -2.17 7.28
C ARG A 80 5.51 -1.17 8.35
N LEU A 81 4.40 -0.46 8.11
CA LEU A 81 3.86 0.56 9.01
C LEU A 81 2.90 -0.03 10.04
N HIS A 82 2.16 -1.07 9.67
CA HIS A 82 1.26 -1.80 10.56
C HIS A 82 1.42 -3.30 10.33
N PRO A 83 1.82 -4.09 11.34
CA PRO A 83 1.99 -5.53 11.21
C PRO A 83 0.64 -6.25 11.16
N PRO A 84 0.59 -7.48 10.59
CA PRO A 84 -0.60 -8.32 10.65
C PRO A 84 -1.00 -8.58 12.11
N ALA A 85 -2.29 -8.35 12.41
CA ALA A 85 -2.93 -8.76 13.66
C ALA A 85 -3.02 -10.29 13.77
#